data_AF-A0A0J1DHZ8-F1
#
_entry.id   AF-A0A0J1DHZ8-F1
#
_cell.length_a   1.000
_cell.length_b   1.000
_cell.length_c   1.000
_cell.angle_alpha   90.00
_cell.angle_beta   90.00
_cell.angle_gamma   90.00
#
_symmetry.space_group_name_H-M   'P 1'
#
loop_
_entity.id
_entity.type
_entity.pdbx_description
1 polymer ?
#
loop_
_entity_poly.entity_id
_entity_poly.type
_entity_poly.pdbx_seq_one_letter_code
_entity_poly.pdbx_strand_id
1 'polypeptide(L)'
;MGAIKVDKLGKAYKQYGNRWSRLAEWILPGNRPRHKLKWVLQDISFQLAPGDAVGIIGINGAGKSTLLKLITGTAQPSTGSVSIMGSVAALLELGMGFHPDFTGRQNVYMAGQLLGIALHEIDELMPKIESFAEIGDYIDQPVRVYSSGMQMRLAFSVATVRRPDVLIVDEALSVGDAYFQHKSFDRIREFRKRGTTLLIVSHDRAAMQSICDRAILLDGGRLAKQGTPEEVMDYYNALIAEREGSTVEQVVTPEGRVQTTSGNGHANVIEVALENEEGRVLEMLNVGVPATLRIRVKVNQALPRLVLGYMIKDRLGQQIFGTNTHYLDHPLTELAAGETIDYRFHFPLNLGPGSYSITTALTSNETHLADNYEWRDLAAIFTVVNMNRREFVGSSWLEPQVEIRR
;
A
#
# COMPACT_ATOMS: atom_id res chain seq x y z
N MET A 1 -27.13 -0.50 4.03
CA MET A 1 -26.23 -1.02 2.99
C MET A 1 -25.61 0.17 2.28
N GLY A 2 -24.30 0.34 2.41
CA GLY A 2 -23.60 1.53 1.91
C GLY A 2 -23.17 1.41 0.47
N ALA A 3 -23.30 2.46 -0.33
CA ALA A 3 -22.74 2.48 -1.68
C ALA A 3 -22.20 3.87 -2.01
N ILE A 4 -21.17 3.92 -2.85
CA ILE A 4 -20.57 5.17 -3.34
C ILE A 4 -20.60 5.14 -4.85
N LYS A 5 -21.12 6.20 -5.47
CA LYS A 5 -21.02 6.42 -6.92
C LYS A 5 -20.42 7.79 -7.19
N VAL A 6 -19.31 7.77 -7.91
CA VAL A 6 -18.57 8.96 -8.35
C VAL A 6 -18.68 9.02 -9.88
N ASP A 7 -19.19 10.14 -10.40
CA ASP A 7 -19.42 10.32 -11.84
C ASP A 7 -18.76 11.61 -12.34
N LYS A 8 -17.79 11.46 -13.26
CA LYS A 8 -17.02 12.53 -13.93
C LYS A 8 -16.54 13.64 -13.00
N LEU A 9 -16.10 13.23 -11.81
CA LEU A 9 -15.76 14.14 -10.74
C LEU A 9 -14.48 14.91 -11.07
N GLY A 10 -14.54 16.23 -10.93
CA GLY A 10 -13.41 17.11 -11.15
C GLY A 10 -13.34 18.24 -10.12
N LYS A 11 -12.11 18.65 -9.80
CA LYS A 11 -11.84 19.75 -8.88
C LYS A 11 -10.72 20.62 -9.41
N ALA A 12 -11.05 21.90 -9.60
CA ALA A 12 -10.10 22.95 -9.93
C ALA A 12 -10.06 24.01 -8.83
N TYR A 13 -8.86 24.54 -8.56
CA TYR A 13 -8.67 25.70 -7.71
C TYR A 13 -8.31 26.92 -8.57
N LYS A 14 -8.91 28.06 -8.26
CA LYS A 14 -8.62 29.33 -8.92
C LYS A 14 -7.27 29.86 -8.46
N GLN A 15 -6.31 29.92 -9.37
CA GLN A 15 -5.00 30.52 -9.13
C GLN A 15 -4.97 31.94 -9.70
N TYR A 16 -4.76 32.91 -8.82
CA TYR A 16 -4.64 34.33 -9.14
C TYR A 16 -3.15 34.71 -9.10
N GLY A 17 -2.67 35.49 -10.06
CA GLY A 17 -1.28 35.95 -10.05
C GLY A 17 -0.99 36.83 -8.84
N ASN A 18 -1.87 37.78 -8.56
CA ASN A 18 -1.73 38.75 -7.46
C ASN A 18 -3.08 38.92 -6.72
N ARG A 19 -3.06 39.33 -5.45
CA ARG A 19 -4.29 39.55 -4.64
C ARG A 19 -5.27 40.54 -5.31
N TRP A 20 -4.75 41.58 -5.97
CA TRP A 20 -5.53 42.57 -6.70
C TRP A 20 -6.28 42.01 -7.91
N SER A 21 -5.78 40.94 -8.53
CA SER A 21 -6.46 40.30 -9.66
C SER A 21 -7.76 39.62 -9.23
N ARG A 22 -7.83 39.14 -7.97
CA ARG A 22 -9.06 38.58 -7.38
C ARG A 22 -10.10 39.67 -7.12
N LEU A 23 -9.68 40.78 -6.53
CA LEU A 23 -10.57 41.93 -6.28
C LEU A 23 -11.11 42.51 -7.59
N ALA A 24 -10.24 42.64 -8.58
CA ALA A 24 -10.61 43.17 -9.89
C ALA A 24 -11.56 42.25 -10.66
N GLU A 25 -11.48 40.92 -10.48
CA GLU A 25 -12.45 39.96 -11.06
C GLU A 25 -13.84 40.07 -10.41
N TRP A 26 -13.94 40.48 -9.15
CA TRP A 26 -15.23 40.70 -8.48
C TRP A 26 -15.87 42.06 -8.80
N ILE A 27 -15.06 43.10 -8.97
CA ILE A 27 -15.54 44.49 -9.06
C ILE A 27 -15.68 44.97 -10.51
N LEU A 28 -14.80 44.55 -11.41
CA LEU A 28 -14.82 45.11 -12.78
C LEU A 28 -15.93 44.48 -13.61
N PRO A 29 -16.75 45.29 -14.29
CA PRO A 29 -17.72 44.79 -15.24
C PRO A 29 -17.01 44.20 -16.46
N GLY A 30 -17.52 43.06 -16.93
CA GLY A 30 -16.90 42.25 -17.97
C GLY A 30 -16.34 40.96 -17.37
N ASN A 31 -17.08 39.88 -17.58
CA ASN A 31 -16.92 38.53 -17.01
C ASN A 31 -15.62 37.81 -17.44
N ARG A 32 -14.50 38.53 -17.60
CA ARG A 32 -13.22 37.97 -18.03
C ARG A 32 -12.53 37.32 -16.82
N PRO A 33 -12.36 36.00 -16.82
CA PRO A 33 -11.64 35.33 -15.74
C PRO A 33 -10.20 35.84 -15.69
N ARG A 34 -9.78 36.34 -14.52
CA ARG A 34 -8.40 36.76 -14.25
C ARG A 34 -7.62 35.71 -13.46
N HIS A 35 -8.21 34.52 -13.30
CA HIS A 35 -7.58 33.35 -12.71
C HIS A 35 -7.27 32.29 -13.76
N LYS A 36 -6.26 31.47 -13.48
CA LYS A 36 -6.03 30.19 -14.15
C LYS A 36 -6.61 29.08 -13.29
N LEU A 37 -7.26 28.10 -13.91
CA LEU A 37 -7.74 26.92 -13.20
C LEU A 37 -6.60 25.92 -13.07
N LYS A 38 -6.17 25.65 -11.84
CA LYS A 38 -5.28 24.53 -11.52
C LYS A 38 -6.13 23.33 -11.14
N TRP A 39 -6.17 22.34 -12.03
CA TRP A 39 -6.90 21.12 -11.79
C TRP A 39 -6.11 20.18 -10.90
N VAL A 40 -6.78 19.66 -9.87
CA VAL A 40 -6.24 18.65 -8.93
C VAL A 40 -6.86 17.29 -9.20
N LEU A 41 -8.12 17.26 -9.64
CA LEU A 41 -8.80 16.05 -10.09
C LEU A 41 -9.56 16.34 -11.38
N GLN A 42 -9.55 15.41 -12.33
CA GLN A 42 -10.28 15.51 -13.59
C GLN A 42 -10.86 14.15 -13.99
N ASP A 43 -12.14 14.16 -14.35
CA ASP A 43 -12.85 13.04 -14.98
C ASP A 43 -12.75 11.70 -14.23
N ILE A 44 -12.84 11.77 -12.89
CA ILE A 44 -12.80 10.57 -12.06
C ILE A 44 -14.19 9.93 -12.03
N SER A 45 -14.30 8.66 -12.43
CA SER A 45 -15.55 7.90 -12.40
C SER A 45 -15.31 6.49 -11.87
N PHE A 46 -16.03 6.10 -10.82
CA PHE A 46 -16.01 4.74 -10.28
C PHE A 46 -17.22 4.51 -9.36
N GLN A 47 -17.49 3.23 -9.05
CA GLN A 47 -18.59 2.83 -8.19
C GLN A 47 -18.13 1.74 -7.21
N LEU A 48 -18.60 1.85 -5.96
CA LEU A 48 -18.49 0.83 -4.92
C LEU A 48 -19.88 0.30 -4.60
N ALA A 49 -20.08 -1.01 -4.77
CA ALA A 49 -21.28 -1.70 -4.35
C ALA A 49 -21.28 -1.98 -2.83
N PRO A 50 -22.43 -2.30 -2.24
CA PRO A 50 -22.50 -2.67 -0.83
C PRO A 50 -21.59 -3.85 -0.46
N GLY A 51 -20.70 -3.63 0.51
CA GLY A 51 -19.74 -4.61 0.98
C GLY A 51 -18.41 -4.63 0.22
N ASP A 52 -18.28 -3.85 -0.87
CA ASP A 52 -17.02 -3.73 -1.59
C ASP A 52 -15.94 -3.08 -0.72
N ALA A 53 -14.73 -3.62 -0.76
CA ALA A 53 -13.55 -2.96 -0.23
C ALA A 53 -12.65 -2.49 -1.39
N VAL A 54 -12.48 -1.19 -1.53
CA VAL A 54 -11.64 -0.56 -2.57
C VAL A 54 -10.53 0.25 -1.92
N GLY A 55 -9.31 0.02 -2.37
CA GLY A 55 -8.19 0.85 -1.96
C GLY A 55 -7.77 1.87 -3.03
N ILE A 56 -7.38 3.07 -2.59
CA ILE A 56 -6.85 4.13 -3.45
C ILE A 56 -5.34 4.21 -3.24
N ILE A 57 -4.60 4.04 -4.33
CA ILE A 57 -3.15 4.13 -4.39
C ILE A 57 -2.79 5.33 -5.27
N GLY A 58 -1.62 5.91 -5.07
CA GLY A 58 -1.08 6.97 -5.91
C GLY A 58 0.02 7.72 -5.20
N ILE A 59 0.83 8.46 -5.97
CA ILE A 59 1.92 9.25 -5.39
C ILE A 59 1.39 10.40 -4.53
N ASN A 60 2.28 11.02 -3.76
CA ASN A 60 1.97 12.26 -3.06
C ASN A 60 1.64 13.36 -4.07
N GLY A 61 0.54 14.08 -3.83
CA GLY A 61 0.03 15.08 -4.76
C GLY A 61 -0.85 14.56 -5.91
N ALA A 62 -1.09 13.24 -6.02
CA ALA A 62 -1.98 12.66 -7.03
C ALA A 62 -3.48 13.04 -6.87
N GLY A 63 -3.84 13.69 -5.75
CA GLY A 63 -5.21 14.13 -5.47
C GLY A 63 -6.02 13.23 -4.53
N LYS A 64 -5.42 12.20 -3.92
CA LYS A 64 -6.08 11.24 -2.99
C LYS A 64 -6.89 11.93 -1.90
N SER A 65 -6.27 12.77 -1.06
CA SER A 65 -6.98 13.48 0.01
C SER A 65 -8.03 14.47 -0.54
N THR A 66 -7.82 15.03 -1.73
CA THR A 66 -8.85 15.88 -2.36
C THR A 66 -10.05 15.03 -2.79
N LEU A 67 -9.83 13.83 -3.34
CA LEU A 67 -10.90 12.91 -3.72
C LEU A 67 -11.71 12.52 -2.48
N LEU A 68 -11.04 12.17 -1.39
CA LEU A 68 -11.69 11.84 -0.13
C LEU A 68 -12.52 12.99 0.43
N LYS A 69 -12.04 14.24 0.34
CA LYS A 69 -12.79 15.45 0.75
C LYS A 69 -14.03 15.69 -0.11
N LEU A 70 -13.94 15.42 -1.41
CA LEU A 70 -15.10 15.50 -2.31
C LEU A 70 -16.12 14.40 -2.01
N ILE A 71 -15.64 13.18 -1.72
CA ILE A 71 -16.51 12.06 -1.39
C ILE A 71 -17.25 12.33 -0.08
N THR A 72 -16.55 12.79 0.95
CA THR A 72 -17.15 13.10 2.26
C THR A 72 -17.93 14.41 2.31
N GLY A 73 -17.92 15.20 1.24
CA GLY A 73 -18.64 16.47 1.15
C GLY A 73 -18.00 17.62 1.94
N THR A 74 -16.79 17.46 2.49
CA THR A 74 -16.03 18.56 3.11
C THR A 74 -15.50 19.55 2.08
N ALA A 75 -15.43 19.15 0.80
CA ALA A 75 -15.20 20.03 -0.32
C ALA A 75 -16.24 19.82 -1.43
N GLN A 76 -16.62 20.91 -2.10
CA GLN A 76 -17.54 20.85 -3.25
C GLN A 76 -16.79 20.58 -4.56
N PRO A 77 -17.31 19.73 -5.45
CA PRO A 77 -16.71 19.50 -6.78
C PRO A 77 -16.84 20.74 -7.67
N SER A 78 -15.93 20.87 -8.63
CA SER A 78 -16.04 21.85 -9.71
C SER A 78 -16.88 21.31 -10.87
N THR A 79 -16.83 20.00 -11.10
CA THR A 79 -17.60 19.28 -12.12
C THR A 79 -17.94 17.87 -11.62
N GLY A 80 -18.98 17.26 -12.20
CA GLY A 80 -19.41 15.91 -11.84
C GLY A 80 -20.19 15.86 -10.53
N SER A 81 -20.43 14.65 -10.02
CA SER A 81 -21.19 14.44 -8.79
C SER A 81 -20.68 13.25 -7.99
N VAL A 82 -20.94 13.30 -6.67
CA VAL A 82 -20.79 12.16 -5.76
C VAL A 82 -22.15 11.88 -5.15
N SER A 83 -22.52 10.61 -5.10
CA SER A 83 -23.68 10.12 -4.35
C SER A 83 -23.24 9.03 -3.39
N ILE A 84 -23.67 9.14 -2.12
CA ILE A 84 -23.42 8.15 -1.08
C ILE A 84 -24.74 7.76 -0.45
N MET A 85 -24.92 6.47 -0.23
CA MET A 85 -26.06 5.90 0.49
C MET A 85 -25.59 5.28 1.81
N GLY A 86 -26.36 5.45 2.88
CA GLY A 86 -26.08 4.91 4.21
C GLY A 86 -25.29 5.83 5.13
N SER A 87 -25.03 5.38 6.36
CA SER A 87 -24.19 6.09 7.33
C SER A 87 -22.70 6.04 6.95
N VAL A 88 -22.04 7.21 6.99
CA VAL A 88 -20.62 7.34 6.63
C VAL A 88 -19.80 7.64 7.87
N ALA A 89 -18.77 6.84 8.11
CA ALA A 89 -17.69 7.18 9.04
C ALA A 89 -16.43 7.45 8.22
N ALA A 90 -15.84 8.64 8.35
CA ALA A 90 -14.69 9.03 7.55
C ALA A 90 -13.53 9.56 8.41
N LEU A 91 -12.37 8.90 8.34
CA LEU A 91 -11.19 9.15 9.16
C LEU A 91 -10.15 10.03 8.42
N LEU A 92 -10.61 11.06 7.72
CA LEU A 92 -9.80 11.83 6.78
C LEU A 92 -8.92 12.91 7.42
N GLU A 93 -9.30 13.39 8.59
CA GLU A 93 -8.62 14.44 9.31
C GLU A 93 -8.62 14.03 10.78
N LEU A 94 -7.45 13.67 11.30
CA LEU A 94 -7.27 13.30 12.70
C LEU A 94 -7.83 14.41 13.59
N GLY A 95 -8.72 14.05 14.52
CA GLY A 95 -9.38 15.00 15.42
C GLY A 95 -10.64 15.62 14.82
N MET A 96 -11.61 14.77 14.46
CA MET A 96 -12.89 14.96 13.76
C MET A 96 -13.80 16.05 14.36
N GLY A 97 -13.28 17.27 14.46
CA GLY A 97 -13.85 18.35 15.25
C GLY A 97 -13.43 18.35 16.72
N PHE A 98 -12.32 17.70 17.11
CA PHE A 98 -11.87 17.77 18.51
C PHE A 98 -11.44 19.19 18.90
N HIS A 99 -11.92 19.65 20.04
CA HIS A 99 -11.55 20.93 20.63
C HIS A 99 -10.35 20.72 21.61
N PRO A 100 -9.23 21.43 21.44
CA PRO A 100 -8.01 21.20 22.24
C PRO A 100 -8.21 21.40 23.74
N ASP A 101 -9.06 22.36 24.12
CA ASP A 101 -9.32 22.68 25.52
C ASP A 101 -10.38 21.81 26.19
N PHE A 102 -11.06 20.97 25.42
CA PHE A 102 -12.03 20.01 25.96
C PHE A 102 -11.33 18.73 26.38
N THR A 103 -11.86 18.09 27.42
CA THR A 103 -11.39 16.76 27.82
C THR A 103 -11.64 15.73 26.72
N GLY A 104 -10.96 14.59 26.77
CA GLY A 104 -11.28 13.47 25.88
C GLY A 104 -12.75 13.10 25.92
N ARG A 105 -13.34 13.00 27.11
CA ARG A 105 -14.77 12.70 27.32
C ARG A 105 -15.68 13.73 26.64
N GLN A 106 -15.41 15.02 26.83
CA GLN A 106 -16.18 16.09 26.17
C GLN A 106 -16.05 16.03 24.64
N ASN A 107 -14.87 15.70 24.14
CA ASN A 107 -14.62 15.48 22.73
C ASN A 107 -15.34 14.26 22.17
N VAL A 108 -15.47 13.18 22.95
CA VAL A 108 -16.28 12.00 22.59
C VAL A 108 -17.75 12.40 22.39
N TYR A 109 -18.33 13.17 23.31
CA TYR A 109 -19.71 13.66 23.15
C TYR A 109 -19.87 14.52 21.88
N MET A 110 -18.99 15.51 21.71
CA MET A 110 -19.07 16.42 20.57
C MET A 110 -18.90 15.68 19.23
N ALA A 111 -17.87 14.83 19.09
CA ALA A 111 -17.65 14.07 17.87
C ALA A 111 -18.74 13.01 17.63
N GLY A 112 -19.23 12.34 18.68
CA GLY A 112 -20.33 11.39 18.58
C GLY A 112 -21.61 12.04 18.06
N GLN A 113 -21.94 13.25 18.53
CA GLN A 113 -23.08 14.02 18.03
C GLN A 113 -22.90 14.45 16.57
N LEU A 114 -21.68 14.86 16.16
CA LEU A 114 -21.38 15.16 14.74
C LEU A 114 -21.55 13.94 13.83
N LEU A 115 -21.36 12.73 14.37
CA LEU A 115 -21.63 11.46 13.70
C LEU A 115 -23.10 11.03 13.77
N GLY A 116 -23.97 11.84 14.37
CA GLY A 116 -25.41 11.56 14.48
C GLY A 116 -25.80 10.58 15.59
N ILE A 117 -24.93 10.39 16.60
CA ILE A 117 -25.23 9.55 17.77
C ILE A 117 -25.94 10.39 18.83
N ALA A 118 -27.04 9.89 19.40
CA ALA A 118 -27.76 10.61 20.45
C ALA A 118 -27.00 10.56 21.78
N LEU A 119 -27.15 11.60 22.62
CA LEU A 119 -26.43 11.74 23.90
C LEU A 119 -26.50 10.49 24.80
N HIS A 120 -27.72 9.97 25.02
CA HIS A 120 -27.93 8.77 25.85
C HIS A 120 -27.21 7.53 25.29
N GLU A 121 -27.10 7.42 23.98
CA GLU A 121 -26.37 6.32 23.34
C GLU A 121 -24.86 6.48 23.50
N ILE A 122 -24.35 7.73 23.53
CA ILE A 122 -22.94 8.00 23.80
C ILE A 122 -22.59 7.59 25.23
N ASP A 123 -23.47 7.85 26.21
CA ASP A 123 -23.29 7.41 27.60
C ASP A 123 -23.13 5.89 27.70
N GLU A 124 -24.02 5.14 27.03
CA GLU A 124 -23.96 3.67 27.00
C GLU A 124 -22.71 3.13 26.29
N LEU A 125 -22.22 3.86 25.28
CA LEU A 125 -21.07 3.46 24.48
C LEU A 125 -19.73 3.93 25.04
N MET A 126 -19.73 4.88 25.98
CA MET A 126 -18.52 5.46 26.55
C MET A 126 -17.53 4.41 27.07
N PRO A 127 -17.93 3.36 27.83
CA PRO A 127 -16.99 2.35 28.29
C PRO A 127 -16.33 1.56 27.14
N LYS A 128 -17.03 1.35 26.02
CA LYS A 128 -16.49 0.68 24.82
C LYS A 128 -15.49 1.57 24.09
N ILE A 129 -15.72 2.89 24.09
CA ILE A 129 -14.83 3.88 23.49
C ILE A 129 -13.54 3.95 24.31
N GLU A 130 -13.65 4.10 25.63
CA GLU A 130 -12.51 4.16 26.55
C GLU A 130 -11.65 2.90 26.49
N SER A 131 -12.28 1.72 26.57
CA SER A 131 -11.57 0.43 26.50
C SER A 131 -10.94 0.16 25.12
N PHE A 132 -11.50 0.68 24.04
CA PHE A 132 -10.84 0.57 22.74
C PHE A 132 -9.65 1.53 22.63
N ALA A 133 -9.82 2.78 23.06
CA ALA A 133 -8.81 3.83 22.96
C ALA A 133 -7.59 3.56 23.84
N GLU A 134 -7.79 2.92 25.01
CA GLU A 134 -6.76 2.60 26.01
C GLU A 134 -5.86 3.81 26.34
N ILE A 135 -6.46 4.99 26.50
CA ILE A 135 -5.75 6.22 26.89
C ILE A 135 -5.73 6.42 28.42
N GLY A 136 -6.35 5.52 29.18
CA GLY A 136 -6.40 5.58 30.65
C GLY A 136 -7.03 6.88 31.18
N ASP A 137 -6.46 7.39 32.27
CA ASP A 137 -6.94 8.60 32.97
C ASP A 137 -6.85 9.89 32.12
N TYR A 138 -6.16 9.85 30.99
CA TYR A 138 -6.11 10.98 30.07
C TYR A 138 -7.48 11.31 29.47
N ILE A 139 -8.46 10.39 29.48
CA ILE A 139 -9.81 10.66 28.97
C ILE A 139 -10.45 11.89 29.64
N ASP A 140 -10.12 12.17 30.90
CA ASP A 140 -10.62 13.33 31.65
C ASP A 140 -9.64 14.53 31.63
N GLN A 141 -8.57 14.46 30.84
CA GLN A 141 -7.62 15.54 30.60
C GLN A 141 -7.90 16.25 29.26
N PRO A 142 -7.56 17.54 29.12
CA PRO A 142 -7.69 18.29 27.88
C PRO A 142 -6.92 17.66 26.70
N VAL A 143 -7.52 17.59 25.52
CA VAL A 143 -6.92 16.94 24.33
C VAL A 143 -5.61 17.63 23.88
N ARG A 144 -5.39 18.90 24.22
CA ARG A 144 -4.13 19.60 23.93
C ARG A 144 -2.90 18.98 24.60
N VAL A 145 -3.06 18.16 25.64
CA VAL A 145 -1.93 17.45 26.29
C VAL A 145 -1.72 16.04 25.74
N TYR A 146 -2.54 15.60 24.78
CA TYR A 146 -2.42 14.26 24.20
C TYR A 146 -1.29 14.21 23.19
N SER A 147 -0.63 13.05 23.09
CA SER A 147 0.18 12.75 21.91
C SER A 147 -0.70 12.58 20.66
N SER A 148 -0.12 12.73 19.47
CA SER A 148 -0.83 12.47 18.20
C SER A 148 -1.42 11.06 18.15
N GLY A 149 -0.71 10.07 18.70
CA GLY A 149 -1.20 8.70 18.84
C GLY A 149 -2.44 8.61 19.72
N MET A 150 -2.44 9.23 20.91
CA MET A 150 -3.62 9.21 21.79
C MET A 150 -4.85 9.88 21.14
N GLN A 151 -4.64 11.00 20.45
CA GLN A 151 -5.71 11.67 19.71
C GLN A 151 -6.29 10.77 18.62
N MET A 152 -5.43 10.11 17.85
CA MET A 152 -5.81 9.15 16.82
C MET A 152 -6.59 7.98 17.41
N ARG A 153 -6.10 7.39 18.52
CA ARG A 153 -6.75 6.27 19.21
C ARG A 153 -8.16 6.63 19.64
N LEU A 154 -8.34 7.78 20.28
CA LEU A 154 -9.66 8.24 20.71
C LEU A 154 -10.57 8.54 19.51
N ALA A 155 -10.06 9.27 18.50
CA ALA A 155 -10.83 9.58 17.30
C ALA A 155 -11.32 8.32 16.57
N PHE A 156 -10.44 7.34 16.38
CA PHE A 156 -10.78 6.05 15.78
C PHE A 156 -11.81 5.30 16.64
N SER A 157 -11.64 5.29 17.95
CA SER A 157 -12.55 4.62 18.88
C SER A 157 -13.97 5.18 18.78
N VAL A 158 -14.11 6.50 18.73
CA VAL A 158 -15.40 7.18 18.59
C VAL A 158 -16.01 6.91 17.22
N ALA A 159 -15.24 7.08 16.15
CA ALA A 159 -15.71 6.88 14.77
C ALA A 159 -16.15 5.45 14.45
N THR A 160 -15.55 4.48 15.14
CA THR A 160 -15.79 3.04 14.92
C THR A 160 -16.53 2.38 16.08
N VAL A 161 -17.13 3.16 16.98
CA VAL A 161 -17.91 2.61 18.09
C VAL A 161 -19.17 1.89 17.61
N ARG A 162 -19.72 2.34 16.48
CA ARG A 162 -20.79 1.70 15.72
C ARG A 162 -20.26 1.27 14.37
N ARG A 163 -20.84 0.20 13.83
CA ARG A 163 -20.56 -0.23 12.47
C ARG A 163 -21.21 0.76 11.49
N PRO A 164 -20.45 1.42 10.59
CA PRO A 164 -21.02 2.26 9.55
C PRO A 164 -21.43 1.44 8.32
N ASP A 165 -22.30 2.00 7.49
CA ASP A 165 -22.59 1.45 6.15
C ASP A 165 -21.39 1.64 5.21
N VAL A 166 -20.72 2.80 5.30
CA VAL A 166 -19.53 3.17 4.54
C VAL A 166 -18.43 3.63 5.50
N LEU A 167 -17.27 2.98 5.44
CA LEU A 167 -16.08 3.38 6.18
C LEU A 167 -15.05 3.94 5.19
N ILE A 168 -14.60 5.17 5.43
CA ILE A 168 -13.55 5.83 4.65
C ILE A 168 -12.34 6.04 5.56
N VAL A 169 -11.19 5.56 5.10
CA VAL A 169 -9.95 5.53 5.86
C VAL A 169 -8.86 6.23 5.07
N ASP A 170 -8.22 7.25 5.65
CA ASP A 170 -7.02 7.88 5.08
C ASP A 170 -5.75 7.24 5.68
N GLU A 171 -4.59 7.57 5.10
CA GLU A 171 -3.26 7.08 5.49
C GLU A 171 -2.89 7.37 6.96
N ALA A 172 -3.63 8.27 7.60
CA ALA A 172 -3.51 8.65 8.99
C ALA A 172 -3.68 7.50 10.00
N LEU A 173 -4.22 6.33 9.60
CA LEU A 173 -4.20 5.14 10.47
C LEU A 173 -2.79 4.67 10.81
N SER A 174 -1.79 5.05 10.01
CA SER A 174 -0.39 4.75 10.29
C SER A 174 0.19 5.58 11.45
N VAL A 175 -0.54 6.59 11.94
CA VAL A 175 -0.12 7.42 13.09
C VAL A 175 -0.56 6.76 14.39
N GLY A 176 0.25 5.83 14.88
CA GLY A 176 0.00 5.09 16.11
C GLY A 176 1.08 4.03 16.34
N ASP A 177 1.05 3.35 17.47
CA ASP A 177 1.89 2.18 17.68
C ASP A 177 1.38 0.97 16.86
N ALA A 178 2.29 0.03 16.57
CA ALA A 178 1.99 -1.15 15.76
C ALA A 178 0.86 -2.01 16.36
N TYR A 179 0.75 -2.03 17.69
CA TYR A 179 -0.29 -2.79 18.39
C TYR A 179 -1.69 -2.22 18.11
N PHE A 180 -1.86 -0.89 18.21
CA PHE A 180 -3.13 -0.23 17.93
C PHE A 180 -3.49 -0.25 16.45
N GLN A 181 -2.49 -0.19 15.54
CA GLN A 181 -2.71 -0.39 14.12
C GLN A 181 -3.33 -1.78 13.86
N HIS A 182 -2.74 -2.84 14.42
CA HIS A 182 -3.28 -4.20 14.30
C HIS A 182 -4.72 -4.28 14.83
N LYS A 183 -4.96 -3.75 16.03
CA LYS A 183 -6.30 -3.68 16.65
C LYS A 183 -7.32 -2.93 15.76
N SER A 184 -6.89 -1.85 15.13
CA SER A 184 -7.72 -1.05 14.22
C SER A 184 -8.06 -1.82 12.94
N PHE A 185 -7.07 -2.49 12.35
CA PHE A 185 -7.29 -3.33 11.17
C PHE A 185 -8.18 -4.55 11.46
N ASP A 186 -8.09 -5.15 12.65
CA ASP A 186 -9.00 -6.23 13.06
C ASP A 186 -10.45 -5.75 13.11
N ARG A 187 -10.69 -4.56 13.68
CA ARG A 187 -12.03 -3.95 13.69
C ARG A 187 -12.54 -3.64 12.28
N ILE A 188 -11.68 -3.15 11.38
CA ILE A 188 -12.03 -2.92 9.97
C ILE A 188 -12.42 -4.25 9.29
N ARG A 189 -11.65 -5.32 9.52
CA ARG A 189 -11.97 -6.67 8.99
C ARG A 189 -13.29 -7.19 9.54
N GLU A 190 -13.60 -6.98 10.82
CA GLU A 190 -14.88 -7.34 11.43
C GLU A 190 -16.05 -6.61 10.75
N PHE A 191 -15.91 -5.30 10.52
CA PHE A 191 -16.93 -4.51 9.81
C PHE A 191 -17.13 -4.96 8.37
N ARG A 192 -16.03 -5.25 7.66
CA ARG A 192 -16.07 -5.81 6.31
C ARG A 192 -16.81 -7.15 6.27
N LYS A 193 -16.50 -8.07 7.18
CA LYS A 193 -17.21 -9.38 7.30
C LYS A 193 -18.71 -9.22 7.53
N ARG A 194 -19.14 -8.12 8.17
CA ARG A 194 -20.56 -7.81 8.38
C ARG A 194 -21.20 -7.10 7.18
N GLY A 195 -20.43 -6.72 6.16
CA GLY A 195 -20.87 -6.11 4.90
C GLY A 195 -20.74 -4.58 4.85
N THR A 196 -19.83 -3.97 5.64
CA THR A 196 -19.51 -2.54 5.52
C THR A 196 -18.72 -2.30 4.24
N THR A 197 -19.12 -1.30 3.46
CA THR A 197 -18.38 -0.85 2.28
C THR A 197 -17.16 -0.05 2.73
N LEU A 198 -15.97 -0.37 2.21
CA LEU A 198 -14.71 0.21 2.65
C LEU A 198 -14.04 0.95 1.50
N LEU A 199 -13.62 2.19 1.77
CA LEU A 199 -12.71 2.95 0.94
C LEU A 199 -11.47 3.29 1.75
N ILE A 200 -10.30 2.77 1.39
CA ILE A 200 -9.06 2.97 2.15
C ILE A 200 -7.97 3.59 1.28
N VAL A 201 -7.19 4.50 1.84
CA VAL A 201 -5.97 5.02 1.20
C VAL A 201 -4.76 4.46 1.92
N SER A 202 -3.93 3.72 1.18
CA SER A 202 -2.71 3.13 1.73
C SER A 202 -1.70 2.87 0.62
N HIS A 203 -0.43 2.92 0.99
CA HIS A 203 0.69 2.45 0.17
C HIS A 203 1.24 1.08 0.65
N ASP A 204 0.67 0.52 1.72
CA ASP A 204 1.06 -0.80 2.23
C ASP A 204 0.42 -1.93 1.41
N ARG A 205 1.25 -2.68 0.69
CA ARG A 205 0.85 -3.83 -0.13
C ARG A 205 0.12 -4.89 0.68
N ALA A 206 0.59 -5.21 1.88
CA ALA A 206 0.03 -6.29 2.70
C ALA A 206 -1.37 -5.95 3.22
N ALA A 207 -1.56 -4.71 3.71
CA ALA A 207 -2.88 -4.22 4.12
C ALA A 207 -3.85 -4.18 2.93
N MET A 208 -3.40 -3.69 1.78
CA MET A 208 -4.20 -3.61 0.56
C MET A 208 -4.66 -4.98 0.06
N GLN A 209 -3.75 -5.94 -0.07
CA GLN A 209 -4.06 -7.30 -0.52
C GLN A 209 -4.95 -8.06 0.48
N SER A 210 -4.79 -7.83 1.79
CA SER A 210 -5.56 -8.56 2.79
C SER A 210 -6.98 -8.04 3.01
N ILE A 211 -7.24 -6.75 2.73
CA ILE A 211 -8.51 -6.09 3.08
C ILE A 211 -9.30 -5.67 1.84
N CYS A 212 -8.67 -5.34 0.72
CA CYS A 212 -9.36 -4.82 -0.47
C CYS A 212 -9.67 -5.93 -1.47
N ASP A 213 -10.83 -5.82 -2.11
CA ASP A 213 -11.23 -6.64 -3.26
C ASP A 213 -10.67 -6.06 -4.56
N ARG A 214 -10.56 -4.73 -4.62
CA ARG A 214 -10.12 -3.98 -5.79
C ARG A 214 -9.26 -2.79 -5.37
N ALA A 215 -8.49 -2.27 -6.30
CA ALA A 215 -7.74 -1.04 -6.10
C ALA A 215 -7.87 -0.08 -7.28
N ILE A 216 -7.68 1.20 -6.99
CA ILE A 216 -7.69 2.31 -7.95
C ILE A 216 -6.37 3.06 -7.79
N LEU A 217 -5.65 3.24 -8.90
CA LEU A 217 -4.47 4.10 -8.96
C LEU A 217 -4.87 5.48 -9.47
N LEU A 218 -4.58 6.50 -8.67
CA LEU A 218 -4.62 7.90 -9.07
C LEU A 218 -3.23 8.37 -9.51
N ASP A 219 -3.18 9.01 -10.67
CA ASP A 219 -1.99 9.69 -11.14
C ASP A 219 -2.33 11.03 -11.79
N GLY A 220 -1.60 12.08 -11.42
CA GLY A 220 -1.80 13.43 -11.96
C GLY A 220 -3.24 13.96 -11.84
N GLY A 221 -4.02 13.47 -10.87
CA GLY A 221 -5.41 13.84 -10.70
C GLY A 221 -6.41 13.07 -11.57
N ARG A 222 -5.98 11.98 -12.23
CA ARG A 222 -6.80 11.11 -13.08
C ARG A 222 -6.75 9.67 -12.60
N LEU A 223 -7.76 8.88 -12.98
CA LEU A 223 -7.77 7.45 -12.74
C LEU A 223 -6.88 6.78 -13.79
N ALA A 224 -5.71 6.30 -13.36
CA ALA A 224 -4.71 5.70 -14.25
C ALA A 224 -4.98 4.21 -14.48
N LYS A 225 -5.35 3.49 -13.42
CA LYS A 225 -5.64 2.06 -13.48
C LYS A 225 -6.66 1.67 -12.41
N GLN A 226 -7.48 0.67 -12.72
CA GLN A 226 -8.31 -0.05 -11.75
C GLN A 226 -8.15 -1.55 -11.98
N GLY A 227 -8.16 -2.34 -10.92
CA GLY A 227 -7.95 -3.79 -11.03
C GLY A 227 -7.88 -4.46 -9.66
N THR A 228 -7.24 -5.63 -9.62
CA THR A 228 -6.91 -6.28 -8.35
C THR A 228 -5.84 -5.48 -7.59
N PRO A 229 -5.76 -5.56 -6.25
CA PRO A 229 -4.73 -4.85 -5.49
C PRO A 229 -3.31 -5.17 -5.95
N GLU A 230 -3.03 -6.41 -6.35
CA GLU A 230 -1.73 -6.84 -6.85
C GLU A 230 -1.36 -6.13 -8.16
N GLU A 231 -2.20 -6.23 -9.19
CA GLU A 231 -1.97 -5.60 -10.50
C GLU A 231 -1.75 -4.08 -10.40
N VAL A 232 -2.51 -3.43 -9.51
CA VAL A 232 -2.44 -1.98 -9.33
C VAL A 232 -1.19 -1.57 -8.56
N MET A 233 -0.80 -2.34 -7.54
CA MET A 233 0.44 -2.10 -6.79
C MET A 233 1.68 -2.33 -7.66
N ASP A 234 1.68 -3.37 -8.50
CA ASP A 234 2.79 -3.64 -9.41
C ASP A 234 2.94 -2.53 -10.46
N TYR A 235 1.83 -2.06 -11.04
CA TYR A 235 1.85 -0.90 -11.94
C TYR A 235 2.28 0.40 -11.22
N TYR A 236 1.86 0.60 -9.97
CA TYR A 236 2.29 1.75 -9.17
C TYR A 236 3.80 1.75 -8.93
N ASN A 237 4.38 0.61 -8.55
CA ASN A 237 5.82 0.47 -8.35
C ASN A 237 6.60 0.73 -9.64
N ALA A 238 6.12 0.19 -10.76
CA ALA A 238 6.62 0.51 -12.08
C ALA A 238 6.61 2.02 -12.36
N LEU A 239 5.48 2.70 -12.15
CA LEU A 239 5.34 4.14 -12.39
C LEU A 239 6.29 4.98 -11.51
N ILE A 240 6.51 4.58 -10.26
CA ILE A 240 7.51 5.22 -9.39
C ILE A 240 8.90 5.06 -10.00
N ALA A 241 9.25 3.84 -10.40
CA ALA A 241 10.54 3.57 -11.03
C ALA A 241 10.72 4.46 -12.29
N GLU A 242 9.71 4.59 -13.15
CA GLU A 242 9.74 5.44 -14.35
C GLU A 242 9.99 6.91 -14.05
N ARG A 243 9.37 7.44 -13.00
CA ARG A 243 9.59 8.83 -12.57
C ARG A 243 10.96 9.08 -11.97
N GLU A 244 11.58 8.04 -11.44
CA GLU A 244 12.98 8.04 -11.00
C GLU A 244 13.96 7.81 -12.18
N GLY A 245 13.45 7.75 -13.42
CA GLY A 245 14.24 7.59 -14.65
C GLY A 245 14.40 6.15 -15.12
N SER A 246 13.52 5.24 -14.67
CA SER A 246 13.60 3.80 -14.96
C SER A 246 12.53 3.33 -15.96
N THR A 247 12.91 2.93 -17.18
CA THR A 247 11.97 2.35 -18.16
C THR A 247 11.23 1.12 -17.59
N VAL A 248 9.90 1.06 -17.76
CA VAL A 248 9.05 -0.08 -17.36
C VAL A 248 8.58 -0.83 -18.59
N GLU A 249 8.76 -2.14 -18.61
CA GLU A 249 8.22 -3.06 -19.60
C GLU A 249 7.36 -4.13 -18.94
N GLN A 250 6.18 -4.40 -19.51
CA GLN A 250 5.31 -5.50 -19.10
C GLN A 250 5.17 -6.51 -20.23
N VAL A 251 5.50 -7.77 -19.95
CA VAL A 251 5.40 -8.88 -20.91
C VAL A 251 4.52 -9.96 -20.31
N VAL A 252 3.56 -10.46 -21.08
CA VAL A 252 2.78 -11.64 -20.69
C VAL A 252 3.64 -12.87 -20.94
N THR A 253 3.95 -13.62 -19.89
CA THR A 253 4.71 -14.86 -19.99
C THR A 253 3.91 -15.93 -20.73
N PRO A 254 4.55 -16.99 -21.27
CA PRO A 254 3.84 -18.10 -21.92
C PRO A 254 2.74 -18.76 -21.07
N GLU A 255 2.83 -18.61 -19.75
CA GLU A 255 1.88 -19.13 -18.76
C GLU A 255 0.74 -18.15 -18.43
N GLY A 256 0.65 -17.02 -19.14
CA GLY A 256 -0.39 -16.01 -18.97
C GLY A 256 -0.21 -15.07 -17.77
N ARG A 257 0.96 -15.09 -17.12
CA ARG A 257 1.28 -14.16 -16.01
C ARG A 257 1.92 -12.88 -16.56
N VAL A 258 1.71 -11.75 -15.90
CA VAL A 258 2.32 -10.48 -16.30
C VAL A 258 3.67 -10.33 -15.59
N GLN A 259 4.77 -10.46 -16.33
CA GLN A 259 6.10 -10.11 -15.87
C GLN A 259 6.30 -8.61 -16.04
N THR A 260 6.77 -7.95 -14.97
CA THR A 260 7.11 -6.53 -14.99
C THR A 260 8.62 -6.37 -14.79
N THR A 261 9.26 -5.68 -15.72
CA THR A 261 10.65 -5.24 -15.62
C THR A 261 10.67 -3.72 -15.51
N SER A 262 11.47 -3.15 -14.62
CA SER A 262 11.62 -1.69 -14.49
C SER A 262 13.04 -1.32 -14.10
N GLY A 263 13.67 -0.36 -14.76
CA GLY A 263 15.05 0.04 -14.44
C GLY A 263 15.59 1.06 -15.43
N ASN A 264 16.65 1.78 -15.09
CA ASN A 264 17.33 2.65 -16.07
C ASN A 264 18.14 1.88 -17.12
N GLY A 265 18.26 0.54 -16.98
CA GLY A 265 18.94 -0.33 -17.93
C GLY A 265 20.46 -0.20 -17.92
N HIS A 266 21.06 0.47 -16.93
CA HIS A 266 22.52 0.55 -16.81
C HIS A 266 23.14 -0.81 -16.48
N ALA A 267 22.37 -1.71 -15.89
CA ALA A 267 22.66 -3.14 -15.82
C ALA A 267 21.35 -3.92 -15.97
N ASN A 268 21.41 -5.10 -16.59
CA ASN A 268 20.26 -5.97 -16.80
C ASN A 268 20.59 -7.42 -16.44
N VAL A 269 19.63 -8.12 -15.87
CA VAL A 269 19.69 -9.57 -15.71
C VAL A 269 19.48 -10.21 -17.07
N ILE A 270 20.45 -10.97 -17.55
CA ILE A 270 20.35 -11.67 -18.84
C ILE A 270 19.93 -13.13 -18.68
N GLU A 271 20.10 -13.72 -17.49
CA GLU A 271 19.65 -15.08 -17.20
C GLU A 271 19.38 -15.24 -15.69
N VAL A 272 18.32 -15.99 -15.36
CA VAL A 272 18.04 -16.47 -14.00
C VAL A 272 17.73 -17.96 -14.10
N ALA A 273 18.43 -18.77 -13.33
CA ALA A 273 18.21 -20.21 -13.28
C ALA A 273 18.36 -20.74 -11.86
N LEU A 274 17.54 -21.72 -11.51
CA LEU A 274 17.70 -22.51 -10.29
C LEU A 274 18.29 -23.86 -10.67
N GLU A 275 19.53 -24.10 -10.24
CA GLU A 275 20.33 -25.28 -10.55
C GLU A 275 20.36 -26.24 -9.35
N ASN A 276 20.42 -27.54 -9.62
CA ASN A 276 20.74 -28.55 -8.61
C ASN A 276 22.27 -28.67 -8.40
N GLU A 277 22.70 -29.61 -7.54
CA GLU A 277 24.13 -29.88 -7.29
C GLU A 277 24.92 -30.30 -8.55
N GLU A 278 24.25 -30.87 -9.55
CA GLU A 278 24.86 -31.27 -10.83
C GLU A 278 24.94 -30.10 -11.83
N GLY A 279 24.49 -28.90 -11.46
CA GLY A 279 24.43 -27.73 -12.35
C GLY A 279 23.31 -27.80 -13.39
N ARG A 280 22.33 -28.71 -13.23
CA ARG A 280 21.17 -28.82 -14.13
C ARG A 280 20.07 -27.88 -13.66
N VAL A 281 19.52 -27.11 -14.59
CA VAL A 281 18.37 -26.25 -14.35
C VAL A 281 17.12 -27.12 -14.14
N LEU A 282 16.42 -26.91 -13.03
CA LEU A 282 15.22 -27.66 -12.69
C LEU A 282 14.07 -26.72 -12.35
N GLU A 283 12.90 -26.97 -12.93
CA GLU A 283 11.64 -26.30 -12.57
C GLU A 283 10.96 -26.95 -11.37
N MET A 284 11.37 -28.17 -11.00
CA MET A 284 10.82 -28.91 -9.86
C MET A 284 11.95 -29.47 -8.99
N LEU A 285 11.95 -29.10 -7.71
CA LEU A 285 12.96 -29.51 -6.74
C LEU A 285 12.30 -30.10 -5.50
N ASN A 286 13.01 -31.01 -4.83
CA ASN A 286 12.51 -31.64 -3.61
C ASN A 286 12.87 -30.80 -2.37
N VAL A 287 12.07 -30.91 -1.30
CA VAL A 287 12.33 -30.22 -0.03
C VAL A 287 13.72 -30.57 0.53
N GLY A 288 14.50 -29.52 0.82
CA GLY A 288 15.77 -29.62 1.54
C GLY A 288 16.96 -30.08 0.71
N VAL A 289 16.83 -30.12 -0.62
CA VAL A 289 17.98 -30.36 -1.50
C VAL A 289 18.82 -29.08 -1.61
N PRO A 290 20.15 -29.19 -1.72
CA PRO A 290 20.97 -28.02 -2.04
C PRO A 290 20.62 -27.49 -3.44
N ALA A 291 20.49 -26.16 -3.52
CA ALA A 291 20.15 -25.46 -4.74
C ALA A 291 21.08 -24.28 -4.95
N THR A 292 21.33 -23.95 -6.21
CA THR A 292 22.11 -22.78 -6.62
C THR A 292 21.23 -21.86 -7.46
N LEU A 293 20.93 -20.68 -6.95
CA LEU A 293 20.34 -19.61 -7.76
C LEU A 293 21.45 -18.90 -8.52
N ARG A 294 21.46 -19.10 -9.84
CA ARG A 294 22.39 -18.46 -10.75
C ARG A 294 21.72 -17.27 -11.43
N ILE A 295 22.35 -16.10 -11.35
CA ILE A 295 21.87 -14.85 -11.96
C ILE A 295 23.03 -14.24 -12.74
N ARG A 296 22.90 -14.16 -14.06
CA ARG A 296 23.87 -13.45 -14.91
C ARG A 296 23.40 -12.03 -15.17
N VAL A 297 24.29 -11.07 -14.93
CA VAL A 297 24.03 -9.64 -15.08
C VAL A 297 24.98 -9.06 -16.12
N LYS A 298 24.46 -8.30 -17.08
CA LYS A 298 25.24 -7.51 -18.02
C LYS A 298 25.23 -6.05 -17.59
N VAL A 299 26.40 -5.45 -17.46
CA VAL A 299 26.60 -4.04 -17.18
C VAL A 299 26.67 -3.30 -18.51
N ASN A 300 25.74 -2.38 -18.77
CA ASN A 300 25.68 -1.62 -20.03
C ASN A 300 26.36 -0.25 -19.92
N GLN A 301 26.45 0.31 -18.72
CA GLN A 301 27.14 1.57 -18.43
C GLN A 301 28.02 1.41 -17.19
N ALA A 302 29.09 2.20 -17.06
CA ALA A 302 29.98 2.10 -15.90
C ALA A 302 29.20 2.40 -14.60
N LEU A 303 29.37 1.56 -13.58
CA LEU A 303 28.66 1.65 -12.32
C LEU A 303 29.63 1.83 -11.16
N PRO A 304 29.45 2.84 -10.30
CA PRO A 304 30.28 2.99 -9.10
C PRO A 304 30.06 1.85 -8.11
N ARG A 305 28.83 1.31 -8.08
CA ARG A 305 28.42 0.23 -7.18
C ARG A 305 27.25 -0.55 -7.77
N LEU A 306 27.29 -1.86 -7.59
CA LEU A 306 26.23 -2.79 -7.98
C LEU A 306 25.92 -3.75 -6.83
N VAL A 307 24.66 -3.70 -6.40
CA VAL A 307 24.06 -4.63 -5.46
C VAL A 307 23.04 -5.47 -6.22
N LEU A 308 23.17 -6.80 -6.15
CA LEU A 308 22.18 -7.74 -6.65
C LEU A 308 21.35 -8.26 -5.47
N GLY A 309 20.06 -7.98 -5.49
CA GLY A 309 19.05 -8.58 -4.62
C GLY A 309 18.23 -9.64 -5.34
N TYR A 310 17.77 -10.63 -4.58
CA TYR A 310 16.72 -11.53 -5.02
C TYR A 310 15.70 -11.77 -3.90
N MET A 311 14.50 -12.12 -4.31
CA MET A 311 13.40 -12.46 -3.41
C MET A 311 12.65 -13.67 -3.93
N ILE A 312 12.33 -14.60 -3.04
CA ILE A 312 11.49 -15.76 -3.29
C ILE A 312 10.10 -15.41 -2.77
N LYS A 313 9.10 -15.49 -3.65
CA LYS A 313 7.68 -15.30 -3.32
C LYS A 313 6.91 -16.59 -3.55
N ASP A 314 5.82 -16.78 -2.83
CA ASP A 314 4.87 -17.84 -3.13
C ASP A 314 3.88 -17.45 -4.24
N ARG A 315 2.97 -18.38 -4.59
CA ARG A 315 1.91 -18.15 -5.59
C ARG A 315 0.92 -17.03 -5.28
N LEU A 316 0.87 -16.54 -4.04
CA LEU A 316 0.02 -15.42 -3.61
C LEU A 316 0.80 -14.10 -3.59
N GLY A 317 2.07 -14.12 -4.01
CA GLY A 317 2.96 -12.97 -3.97
C GLY A 317 3.52 -12.68 -2.57
N GLN A 318 3.29 -13.55 -1.59
CA GLN A 318 3.85 -13.38 -0.24
C GLN A 318 5.37 -13.58 -0.29
N GLN A 319 6.11 -12.67 0.32
CA GLN A 319 7.57 -12.76 0.43
C GLN A 319 7.94 -13.86 1.42
N ILE A 320 8.67 -14.87 0.94
CA ILE A 320 9.10 -16.02 1.75
C ILE A 320 10.54 -15.83 2.24
N PHE A 321 11.39 -15.33 1.36
CA PHE A 321 12.78 -15.02 1.68
C PHE A 321 13.28 -13.94 0.73
N GLY A 322 14.18 -13.07 1.18
CA GLY A 322 14.88 -12.13 0.32
C GLY A 322 16.21 -11.73 0.94
N THR A 323 17.20 -11.51 0.09
CA THR A 323 18.51 -11.00 0.50
C THR A 323 19.15 -10.25 -0.67
N ASN A 324 20.30 -9.65 -0.43
CA ASN A 324 21.10 -9.01 -1.47
C ASN A 324 22.59 -9.12 -1.17
N THR A 325 23.41 -8.83 -2.18
CA THR A 325 24.86 -8.87 -2.03
C THR A 325 25.41 -7.83 -1.06
N HIS A 326 24.65 -6.78 -0.71
CA HIS A 326 25.06 -5.84 0.33
C HIS A 326 24.95 -6.44 1.74
N TYR A 327 23.82 -7.07 2.07
CA TYR A 327 23.61 -7.76 3.35
C TYR A 327 24.48 -9.01 3.51
N LEU A 328 25.04 -9.50 2.41
CA LEU A 328 26.02 -10.58 2.38
C LEU A 328 27.46 -10.07 2.32
N ASP A 329 27.71 -8.77 2.52
CA ASP A 329 29.04 -8.15 2.50
C ASP A 329 29.86 -8.36 1.20
N HIS A 330 29.16 -8.54 0.07
CA HIS A 330 29.73 -8.75 -1.26
C HIS A 330 29.16 -7.80 -2.35
N PRO A 331 28.96 -6.49 -2.12
CA PRO A 331 28.64 -5.57 -3.22
C PRO A 331 29.82 -5.48 -4.18
N LEU A 332 29.55 -5.26 -5.47
CA LEU A 332 30.61 -4.93 -6.43
C LEU A 332 30.71 -3.42 -6.59
N THR A 333 31.92 -2.94 -6.87
CA THR A 333 32.23 -1.51 -7.05
C THR A 333 33.08 -1.33 -8.31
N GLU A 334 33.03 -0.11 -8.87
CA GLU A 334 33.88 0.29 -10.00
C GLU A 334 33.77 -0.61 -11.24
N LEU A 335 32.54 -0.94 -11.65
CA LEU A 335 32.29 -1.80 -12.79
C LEU A 335 32.35 -1.01 -14.11
N ALA A 336 32.98 -1.59 -15.11
CA ALA A 336 33.05 -1.05 -16.46
C ALA A 336 31.83 -1.45 -17.32
N ALA A 337 31.51 -0.58 -18.28
CA ALA A 337 30.52 -0.89 -19.30
C ALA A 337 30.95 -2.10 -20.15
N GLY A 338 30.03 -3.03 -20.38
CA GLY A 338 30.23 -4.26 -21.13
C GLY A 338 30.54 -5.50 -20.27
N GLU A 339 30.80 -5.33 -18.98
CA GLU A 339 31.06 -6.47 -18.08
C GLU A 339 29.86 -7.41 -17.98
N THR A 340 30.15 -8.70 -17.83
CA THR A 340 29.14 -9.72 -17.52
C THR A 340 29.55 -10.44 -16.25
N ILE A 341 28.64 -10.47 -15.30
CA ILE A 341 28.88 -10.95 -13.93
C ILE A 341 27.99 -12.15 -13.69
N ASP A 342 28.55 -13.20 -13.12
CA ASP A 342 27.86 -14.45 -12.80
C ASP A 342 27.73 -14.59 -11.28
N TYR A 343 26.53 -14.35 -10.76
CA TYR A 343 26.23 -14.49 -9.34
C TYR A 343 25.66 -15.88 -9.06
N ARG A 344 26.19 -16.56 -8.03
CA ARG A 344 25.75 -17.90 -7.62
C ARG A 344 25.47 -17.92 -6.12
N PHE A 345 24.18 -17.95 -5.76
CA PHE A 345 23.73 -18.07 -4.37
C PHE A 345 23.43 -19.54 -4.07
N HIS A 346 24.18 -20.12 -3.12
CA HIS A 346 24.03 -21.50 -2.72
C HIS A 346 23.25 -21.57 -1.42
N PHE A 347 22.19 -22.36 -1.37
CA PHE A 347 21.38 -22.51 -0.16
C PHE A 347 20.66 -23.87 -0.13
N PRO A 348 20.37 -24.41 1.07
CA PRO A 348 19.46 -25.53 1.19
C PRO A 348 18.04 -25.07 0.86
N LEU A 349 17.35 -25.77 -0.04
CA LEU A 349 15.98 -25.44 -0.44
C LEU A 349 14.97 -25.89 0.63
N ASN A 350 15.04 -25.30 1.81
CA ASN A 350 14.20 -25.61 2.97
C ASN A 350 12.83 -24.92 2.86
N LEU A 351 12.19 -25.04 1.70
CA LEU A 351 10.85 -24.51 1.44
C LEU A 351 9.82 -25.62 1.54
N GLY A 352 8.59 -25.24 1.90
CA GLY A 352 7.43 -26.14 1.86
C GLY A 352 7.04 -26.54 0.43
N PRO A 353 6.20 -27.58 0.26
CA PRO A 353 5.64 -27.89 -1.05
C PRO A 353 4.79 -26.74 -1.60
N GLY A 354 5.03 -26.33 -2.84
CA GLY A 354 4.33 -25.18 -3.43
C GLY A 354 4.96 -24.67 -4.72
N SER A 355 4.31 -23.68 -5.33
CA SER A 355 4.85 -22.94 -6.47
C SER A 355 5.39 -21.60 -5.99
N TYR A 356 6.59 -21.27 -6.44
CA TYR A 356 7.37 -20.10 -6.04
C TYR A 356 7.89 -19.35 -7.26
N SER A 357 8.16 -18.07 -7.07
CA SER A 357 8.79 -17.21 -8.07
C SER A 357 9.98 -16.47 -7.50
N ILE A 358 10.95 -16.17 -8.35
CA ILE A 358 12.11 -15.35 -8.05
C ILE A 358 11.89 -13.96 -8.63
N THR A 359 12.08 -12.94 -7.80
CA THR A 359 12.18 -11.54 -8.20
C THR A 359 13.64 -11.11 -8.07
N THR A 360 14.17 -10.33 -9.00
CA THR A 360 15.55 -9.80 -8.93
C THR A 360 15.56 -8.28 -8.90
N ALA A 361 16.55 -7.69 -8.23
CA ALA A 361 16.76 -6.26 -8.16
C ALA A 361 18.26 -5.91 -8.30
N LEU A 362 18.60 -4.97 -9.17
CA LEU A 362 19.93 -4.43 -9.38
C LEU A 362 19.92 -2.96 -8.97
N THR A 363 20.70 -2.59 -7.95
CA THR A 363 20.61 -1.27 -7.30
C THR A 363 22.00 -0.72 -6.96
N SER A 364 22.12 0.59 -6.72
CA SER A 364 23.37 1.18 -6.19
C SER A 364 23.50 1.03 -4.66
N ASN A 365 22.37 0.90 -3.97
CA ASN A 365 22.27 0.94 -2.51
C ASN A 365 21.62 -0.31 -1.91
N GLU A 366 21.52 -0.33 -0.58
CA GLU A 366 20.91 -1.41 0.22
C GLU A 366 19.44 -1.66 -0.10
N THR A 367 18.71 -0.63 -0.56
CA THR A 367 17.31 -0.70 -0.94
C THR A 367 17.12 -0.35 -2.42
N HIS A 368 16.03 -0.82 -3.00
CA HIS A 368 15.66 -0.61 -4.41
C HIS A 368 15.09 0.79 -4.69
N LEU A 369 15.08 1.67 -3.69
CA LEU A 369 14.49 3.01 -3.75
C LEU A 369 15.45 4.08 -4.30
N ALA A 370 16.71 3.72 -4.56
CA ALA A 370 17.72 4.62 -5.12
C ALA A 370 18.52 3.90 -6.21
N ASP A 371 18.66 4.55 -7.37
CA ASP A 371 19.33 4.07 -8.59
C ASP A 371 18.98 2.61 -8.94
N ASN A 372 17.71 2.35 -9.22
CA ASN A 372 17.27 1.06 -9.72
C ASN A 372 17.77 0.83 -11.16
N TYR A 373 18.76 -0.04 -11.32
CA TYR A 373 19.28 -0.42 -12.64
C TYR A 373 18.33 -1.36 -13.36
N GLU A 374 17.82 -2.36 -12.64
CA GLU A 374 16.77 -3.27 -13.09
C GLU A 374 16.10 -3.97 -11.91
N TRP A 375 14.79 -3.90 -11.87
CA TRP A 375 13.90 -4.73 -11.10
C TRP A 375 13.16 -5.64 -12.07
N ARG A 376 13.08 -6.93 -11.80
CA ARG A 376 12.34 -7.89 -12.61
C ARG A 376 11.53 -8.81 -11.72
N ASP A 377 10.21 -8.74 -11.84
CA ASP A 377 9.32 -9.68 -11.18
C ASP A 377 9.12 -10.95 -12.01
N LEU A 378 8.77 -12.06 -11.35
CA LEU A 378 8.60 -13.37 -11.98
C LEU A 378 9.79 -13.76 -12.87
N ALA A 379 11.02 -13.41 -12.46
CA ALA A 379 12.24 -13.63 -13.23
C ALA A 379 12.53 -15.12 -13.47
N ALA A 380 12.12 -15.98 -12.54
CA ALA A 380 12.04 -17.43 -12.71
C ALA A 380 10.90 -17.99 -11.85
N ILE A 381 10.33 -19.14 -12.25
CA ILE A 381 9.30 -19.86 -11.49
C ILE A 381 9.81 -21.28 -11.26
N PHE A 382 9.54 -21.82 -10.07
CA PHE A 382 9.87 -23.19 -9.73
C PHE A 382 8.84 -23.77 -8.77
N THR A 383 8.79 -25.10 -8.70
CA THR A 383 7.89 -25.86 -7.84
C THR A 383 8.72 -26.67 -6.85
N VAL A 384 8.32 -26.64 -5.59
CA VAL A 384 8.88 -27.50 -4.55
C VAL A 384 7.90 -28.62 -4.26
N VAL A 385 8.40 -29.85 -4.22
CA VAL A 385 7.63 -31.05 -3.88
C VAL A 385 8.26 -31.74 -2.66
N ASN A 386 7.45 -32.41 -1.85
CA ASN A 386 7.96 -33.28 -0.78
C ASN A 386 7.82 -34.74 -1.20
N MET A 387 8.92 -35.35 -1.61
CA MET A 387 8.97 -36.76 -2.03
C MET A 387 9.46 -37.70 -0.93
N ASN A 388 10.24 -37.22 0.03
CA ASN A 388 10.98 -38.08 0.96
C ASN A 388 11.17 -37.50 2.38
N ARG A 389 10.61 -36.32 2.70
CA ARG A 389 10.63 -35.76 4.05
C ARG A 389 9.37 -36.17 4.80
N ARG A 390 9.44 -36.15 6.14
CA ARG A 390 8.24 -36.31 6.99
C ARG A 390 7.21 -35.25 6.62
N GLU A 391 5.93 -35.57 6.79
CA GLU A 391 4.85 -34.63 6.52
C GLU A 391 4.98 -33.39 7.44
N PHE A 392 4.82 -32.21 6.84
CA PHE A 392 4.85 -30.93 7.55
C PHE A 392 3.96 -29.93 6.83
N VAL A 393 3.60 -28.85 7.54
CA VAL A 393 2.78 -27.76 7.02
C VAL A 393 3.55 -26.45 7.17
N GLY A 394 3.41 -25.55 6.18
CA GLY A 394 4.02 -24.22 6.18
C GLY A 394 4.97 -24.01 5.02
N SER A 395 5.53 -22.79 4.95
CA SER A 395 6.39 -22.37 3.84
C SER A 395 7.86 -22.70 4.03
N SER A 396 8.27 -23.12 5.23
CA SER A 396 9.65 -23.47 5.58
C SER A 396 9.72 -24.88 6.14
N TRP A 397 10.72 -25.62 5.70
CA TRP A 397 11.07 -26.91 6.29
C TRP A 397 12.10 -26.71 7.39
N LEU A 398 11.63 -26.86 8.63
CA LEU A 398 12.46 -26.96 9.81
C LEU A 398 12.52 -28.44 10.20
N GLU A 399 13.69 -28.96 10.56
CA GLU A 399 13.86 -30.37 10.95
C GLU A 399 13.87 -30.48 12.49
N PRO A 400 12.70 -30.63 13.15
CA PRO A 400 12.64 -30.66 14.61
C PRO A 400 13.17 -31.98 15.17
N GLN A 401 13.85 -31.88 16.32
CA GLN A 401 14.15 -33.01 17.19
C GLN A 401 13.20 -32.99 18.38
N VAL A 402 12.65 -34.15 18.76
CA VAL A 402 11.73 -34.27 19.90
C VAL A 402 12.36 -35.14 20.98
N GLU A 403 12.50 -34.57 22.17
CA GLU A 403 12.86 -35.29 23.39
C GLU A 403 11.61 -35.32 24.29
N ILE A 404 11.11 -36.52 24.61
CA ILE A 404 9.95 -36.69 25.50
C ILE A 404 10.46 -37.20 26.85
N ARG A 405 10.47 -36.31 27.86
CA ARG A 405 10.70 -36.70 29.26
C ARG A 405 9.36 -36.99 29.93
N ARG A 406 9.28 -38.08 30.69
CA ARG A 406 8.13 -38.43 31.52
C ARG A 406 8.41 -38.15 32.98
#